data_AF-S8EEJ9-F1
#
_entry.id   AF-S8EEJ9-F1
#
_cell.length_a   1.000
_cell.length_b   1.000
_cell.length_c   1.000
_cell.angle_alpha   90.00
_cell.angle_beta   90.00
_cell.angle_gamma   90.00
#
_symmetry.space_group_name_H-M   'P 1'
#
loop_
_entity.id
_entity.type
_entity.pdbx_description
1 polymer ?
#
loop_
_entity_poly.entity_id
_entity_poly.type
_entity_poly.pdbx_seq_one_letter_code
_entity_poly.pdbx_strand_id
1 'polypeptide(L)' 'CDAKCDVRCSKAGERKRCLKDCGICCGICQCVPPGTYGNKYLCACYNNLLNSKGQQKCP' A
#
# COMPACT_ATOMS: atom_id res chain seq x y z
N CYS A 1 -6.27 8.08 -4.82
CA CYS A 1 -5.20 7.22 -4.29
C CYS A 1 -4.06 8.04 -3.71
N ASP A 2 -3.61 9.07 -4.44
CA ASP A 2 -2.42 9.88 -4.15
C ASP A 2 -2.34 10.39 -2.72
N ALA A 3 -3.33 11.16 -2.25
CA ALA A 3 -3.31 11.70 -0.88
C ALA A 3 -3.26 10.60 0.21
N LYS A 4 -3.93 9.46 0.01
CA LYS A 4 -3.90 8.34 0.96
C LYS A 4 -2.53 7.66 0.96
N CYS A 5 -1.93 7.49 -0.22
CA CYS A 5 -0.59 6.93 -0.35
C CYS A 5 0.49 7.85 0.21
N ASP A 6 0.34 9.17 0.09
CA ASP A 6 1.24 10.13 0.73
C ASP A 6 1.24 9.99 2.25
N VAL A 7 0.06 9.86 2.86
CA VAL A 7 -0.04 9.60 4.31
C VAL A 7 0.58 8.25 4.64
N ARG A 8 0.22 7.19 3.91
CA ARG A 8 0.71 5.81 4.14
C ARG A 8 2.23 5.72 4.08
N CYS A 9 2.84 6.45 3.16
CA CYS A 9 4.28 6.41 2.91
C CYS A 9 5.07 7.52 3.60
N SER A 10 4.43 8.36 4.42
CA SER A 10 5.07 9.54 5.03
C SER A 10 6.26 9.23 5.95
N LYS A 11 6.31 8.01 6.51
CA LYS A 11 7.42 7.52 7.37
C LYS A 11 8.20 6.35 6.74
N ALA A 12 8.00 6.08 5.45
CA ALA A 12 8.71 5.00 4.78
C ALA A 12 10.17 5.42 4.53
N GLY A 13 11.14 4.54 4.87
CA GLY A 13 12.55 4.79 4.58
C GLY A 13 12.83 4.99 3.08
N GLU A 14 12.14 4.23 2.23
CA GLU A 14 12.19 4.35 0.77
C GLU A 14 10.87 4.92 0.22
N ARG A 15 10.61 6.21 0.49
CA ARG A 15 9.32 6.87 0.17
C ARG A 15 8.91 6.73 -1.29
N LYS A 16 9.83 6.90 -2.25
CA LYS A 16 9.53 6.79 -3.70
C LYS A 16 9.00 5.40 -4.07
N ARG A 17 9.63 4.35 -3.53
CA ARG A 17 9.20 2.97 -3.75
C ARG A 17 7.84 2.71 -3.12
N CYS A 18 7.64 3.15 -1.88
CA CYS A 18 6.37 3.01 -1.19
C CYS A 18 5.21 3.66 -1.97
N LEU A 19 5.40 4.88 -2.49
CA LEU A 19 4.37 5.58 -3.28
C LEU A 19 4.02 4.83 -4.55
N LYS A 20 5.02 4.29 -5.26
CA LYS A 20 4.80 3.47 -6.47
C LYS A 20 3.99 2.22 -6.16
N ASP A 21 4.38 1.46 -5.13
CA ASP A 21 3.72 0.22 -4.76
C ASP A 21 2.31 0.49 -4.22
N CYS A 22 2.14 1.51 -3.37
CA CYS A 22 0.84 1.95 -2.87
C CYS A 22 -0.10 2.37 -4.01
N GLY A 23 0.40 3.14 -4.98
CA GLY A 23 -0.38 3.57 -6.14
C GLY A 23 -0.91 2.40 -6.96
N ILE A 24 -0.06 1.39 -7.22
CA ILE A 24 -0.47 0.17 -7.92
C ILE A 24 -1.54 -0.58 -7.11
N CYS A 25 -1.31 -0.77 -5.81
CA CYS A 25 -2.26 -1.47 -4.95
C CYS A 25 -3.60 -0.75 -4.82
N CYS A 26 -3.58 0.59 -4.72
CA CYS A 26 -4.78 1.40 -4.68
C CYS A 26 -5.52 1.39 -6.02
N GLY A 27 -4.82 1.38 -7.15
CA GLY A 27 -5.44 1.25 -8.47
C GLY A 27 -6.21 -0.06 -8.62
N ILE A 28 -5.65 -1.17 -8.12
CA ILE A 28 -6.28 -2.50 -8.18
C ILE A 28 -7.41 -2.62 -7.15
N CYS A 29 -7.16 -2.23 -5.90
CA CYS A 29 -8.04 -2.51 -4.78
C CYS A 29 -8.97 -1.36 -4.38
N GLN A 30 -8.77 -0.16 -4.94
CA GLN A 30 -9.50 1.07 -4.62
C GLN A 30 -9.54 1.41 -3.12
N CYS A 31 -8.58 0.88 -2.34
CA CYS A 31 -8.49 0.99 -0.89
C CYS A 31 -7.03 1.20 -0.46
N VAL A 32 -6.82 2.08 0.53
CA VAL A 32 -5.53 2.26 1.21
C VAL A 32 -5.83 2.31 2.71
N PRO A 33 -5.21 1.43 3.52
CA PRO A 33 -5.44 1.39 4.96
C PRO A 33 -4.87 2.64 5.66
N PRO A 34 -5.50 3.10 6.75
CA PRO A 34 -5.06 4.28 7.49
C PRO A 34 -3.74 4.06 8.24
N GLY A 35 -3.06 5.16 8.55
CA GLY A 35 -1.77 5.16 9.23
C GLY A 35 -0.59 4.81 8.31
N THR A 36 0.62 4.84 8.85
CA THR A 36 1.86 4.63 8.08
C THR A 36 2.33 3.16 8.06
N TYR A 37 1.70 2.30 8.87
CA TYR A 37 2.03 0.88 9.00
C TYR A 37 0.81 0.11 9.52
N GLY A 38 0.78 -1.21 9.33
CA GLY A 38 -0.30 -2.07 9.85
C GLY A 38 -1.66 -1.80 9.20
N ASN A 39 -2.74 -2.16 9.90
CA ASN A 39 -4.15 -1.93 9.51
C ASN A 39 -4.57 -2.53 8.15
N LYS A 40 -3.75 -3.40 7.57
CA LYS A 40 -4.00 -3.96 6.24
C LYS A 40 -5.30 -4.77 6.20
N TYR A 41 -5.69 -5.41 7.31
CA TYR A 41 -6.95 -6.14 7.44
C TYR A 41 -8.21 -5.31 7.14
N LEU A 42 -8.15 -3.98 7.24
CA LEU A 42 -9.25 -3.08 6.85
C LEU A 42 -9.46 -3.01 5.32
N CYS A 43 -8.45 -3.38 4.53
CA CYS A 43 -8.50 -3.44 3.08
C CYS A 43 -8.06 -4.84 2.63
N ALA A 44 -8.96 -5.83 2.63
CA ALA A 44 -8.62 -7.24 2.37
C ALA A 44 -7.85 -7.46 1.04
N CYS A 45 -8.27 -6.81 -0.06
CA CYS A 45 -7.55 -6.86 -1.34
C CYS A 45 -6.11 -6.34 -1.21
N TYR A 46 -5.92 -5.18 -0.56
CA TYR A 46 -4.61 -4.57 -0.36
C TYR A 46 -3.71 -5.44 0.53
N ASN A 47 -4.28 -6.12 1.52
CA ASN A 47 -3.56 -7.05 2.40
C ASN A 47 -3.15 -8.36 1.73
N ASN A 48 -3.93 -8.85 0.78
CA ASN A 48 -3.74 -10.17 0.19
C ASN A 48 -3.06 -10.09 -1.20
N LEU A 49 -2.77 -8.89 -1.69
CA LEU A 49 -2.14 -8.71 -2.99
C LEU A 49 -0.66 -9.11 -2.93
N LEU A 50 -0.31 -10.11 -3.74
CA LEU A 50 1.05 -10.62 -3.86
C LEU A 50 1.72 -10.10 -5.13
N ASN A 51 3.05 -10.03 -5.12
CA ASN A 51 3.84 -9.83 -6.33
C ASN A 51 4.03 -11.17 -7.06
N SER A 52 4.65 -11.15 -8.24
CA SER A 52 4.90 -12.36 -9.04
C SER A 52 5.80 -13.39 -8.36
N LYS A 53 6.44 -13.05 -7.23
CA LYS A 53 7.27 -13.94 -6.39
C LYS A 53 6.51 -14.47 -5.16
N GLY A 54 5.20 -14.21 -5.05
CA GLY A 54 4.38 -14.65 -3.92
C GLY A 54 4.58 -13.85 -2.63
N GLN A 55 5.28 -12.72 -2.68
CA GLN A 55 5.52 -11.87 -1.50
C GLN A 55 4.49 -10.73 -1.43
N GLN A 56 4.23 -10.25 -0.22
CA GLN A 56 3.37 -9.09 0.03
C GLN A 56 3.78 -7.90 -0.84
N LYS A 57 2.86 -7.42 -1.67
CA LYS A 57 3.14 -6.35 -2.64
C LYS A 57 2.94 -4.96 -2.05
N CYS A 58 1.91 -4.79 -1.24
CA CYS A 58 1.45 -3.47 -0.81
C CYS A 58 2.11 -3.02 0.49
N PRO A 59 2.49 -1.74 0.63
CA PRO A 59 3.17 -1.23 1.82
C PRO A 59 2.29 -1.24 3.07
#